data_AF-A0AAU5GLR1-F1
#
_entry.id   AF-A0AAU5GLR1-F1
#
_cell.length_a   1.000
_cell.length_b   1.000
_cell.length_c   1.000
_cell.angle_alpha   90.00
_cell.angle_beta   90.00
_cell.angle_gamma   90.00
#
_symmetry.space_group_name_H-M   'P 1'
#
loop_
_entity.id
_entity.type
_entity.pdbx_description
1 polymer ?
#
loop_
_entity_poly.entity_id
_entity_poly.type
_entity_poly.pdbx_seq_one_letter_code
_entity_poly.pdbx_strand_id
1 'polypeptide(L)'
;MDLLPMDIGPLNPVVGELVVAAVLFALVFLFFVRLVPRIQRVLAEREAATKGTEAQAEALREEARIKRAEGAAALAAARHEAARIRQRAFEEGTALIAEARADAHRAYTTLLTEGHARLAADRATAEAELRAHAAELASNLASRIIGEPIEAKVHPRP
;
A
#
# COMPACT_ATOMS: atom_id res chain seq x y z
N MET A 1 -29.15 -45.71 86.08
CA MET A 1 -28.87 -44.54 86.92
C MET A 1 -29.36 -43.36 86.12
N ASP A 2 -30.57 -42.92 86.39
CA ASP A 2 -31.25 -41.92 85.56
C ASP A 2 -30.67 -40.53 85.85
N LEU A 3 -30.35 -39.79 84.79
CA LEU A 3 -29.59 -38.55 84.85
C LEU A 3 -30.44 -37.30 85.18
N LEU A 4 -31.77 -37.38 85.10
CA LEU A 4 -32.67 -36.24 85.28
C LEU A 4 -33.73 -36.52 86.36
N PRO A 5 -33.96 -35.60 87.32
CA PRO A 5 -34.99 -35.73 88.35
C PRO A 5 -36.37 -35.24 87.85
N MET A 6 -36.77 -35.66 86.64
CA MET A 6 -38.13 -35.48 86.10
C MET A 6 -38.50 -36.71 85.27
N ASP A 7 -39.64 -37.32 85.57
CA ASP A 7 -40.10 -38.56 84.90
C ASP A 7 -40.73 -38.22 83.54
N ILE A 8 -39.94 -38.37 82.47
CA ILE A 8 -40.32 -38.14 81.07
C ILE A 8 -40.77 -39.43 80.36
N GLY A 9 -41.26 -40.43 81.10
CA GLY A 9 -41.70 -41.69 80.52
C GLY A 9 -40.57 -42.42 79.75
N PRO A 10 -40.86 -43.20 78.69
CA PRO A 10 -39.88 -44.03 77.97
C PRO A 10 -38.76 -43.24 77.23
N LEU A 11 -38.70 -41.91 77.42
CA LEU A 11 -37.70 -41.00 76.86
C LEU A 11 -36.64 -40.56 77.88
N ASN A 12 -36.63 -41.12 79.10
CA ASN A 12 -35.61 -40.80 80.11
C ASN A 12 -34.23 -41.32 79.66
N PRO A 13 -33.20 -40.45 79.51
CA PRO A 13 -31.93 -40.84 78.94
C PRO A 13 -31.16 -41.82 79.85
N VAL A 14 -30.93 -43.03 79.35
CA VAL A 14 -30.05 -44.01 79.98
C VAL A 14 -28.60 -43.62 79.68
N VAL A 15 -27.77 -43.44 80.72
CA VAL A 15 -26.35 -43.03 80.59
C VAL A 15 -25.58 -43.90 79.60
N GLY A 16 -25.82 -45.21 79.61
CA GLY A 16 -25.18 -46.18 78.71
C GLY A 16 -25.51 -45.94 77.24
N GLU A 17 -26.76 -45.67 76.92
CA GLU A 17 -27.20 -45.36 75.54
C GLU A 17 -26.63 -44.02 75.07
N LEU A 18 -26.58 -43.03 75.97
CA LEU A 18 -26.04 -41.70 75.67
C LEU A 18 -24.53 -41.76 75.39
N VAL A 19 -23.78 -42.59 76.12
CA VAL A 19 -22.35 -42.83 75.88
C VAL A 19 -22.14 -43.52 74.53
N VAL A 20 -22.91 -44.56 74.22
CA VAL A 20 -22.81 -45.26 72.92
C VAL A 20 -23.18 -44.33 71.76
N ALA A 21 -24.26 -43.55 71.89
CA ALA A 21 -24.67 -42.56 70.91
C ALA A 21 -23.60 -41.47 70.72
N ALA A 22 -22.98 -40.98 71.80
CA ALA A 22 -21.90 -40.00 71.74
C ALA A 22 -20.66 -40.56 71.03
N VAL A 23 -20.30 -41.82 71.26
CA VAL A 23 -19.17 -42.49 70.57
C VAL A 23 -19.47 -42.66 69.09
N LEU A 24 -20.68 -43.11 68.72
CA LEU A 24 -21.10 -43.21 67.31
C LEU A 24 -21.12 -41.84 66.62
N PHE A 25 -21.64 -40.82 67.30
CA PHE A 25 -21.64 -39.45 66.80
C PHE A 25 -20.22 -38.91 66.60
N ALA A 26 -19.32 -39.14 67.55
CA ALA A 26 -17.93 -38.72 67.45
C ALA A 26 -17.18 -39.38 66.27
N LEU A 27 -17.45 -40.67 66.01
CA LEU A 27 -16.89 -41.38 64.86
C LEU A 27 -17.36 -40.78 63.53
N VAL A 28 -18.66 -40.51 63.38
CA VAL A 28 -19.22 -39.86 62.18
C VAL A 28 -18.70 -38.43 62.05
N PHE A 29 -18.64 -37.68 63.14
CA PHE A 29 -18.13 -36.31 63.15
C PHE A 29 -16.67 -36.25 62.70
N LEU A 30 -15.81 -37.14 63.20
CA LEU A 30 -14.40 -37.19 62.80
C LEU A 30 -14.23 -37.52 61.30
N PHE A 31 -15.10 -38.40 60.77
CA PHE A 31 -15.14 -38.69 59.34
C PHE A 31 -15.49 -37.45 58.51
N PHE A 32 -16.51 -36.69 58.91
CA PHE A 32 -16.90 -35.44 58.23
C PHE A 32 -15.82 -34.35 58.33
N VAL A 33 -15.21 -34.15 59.50
CA VAL A 33 -14.11 -33.20 59.69
C VAL A 33 -12.95 -33.50 58.73
N ARG A 34 -12.70 -34.77 58.43
CA ARG A 34 -11.67 -35.18 57.47
C ARG A 34 -12.08 -35.03 56.00
N LEU A 35 -13.39 -35.05 55.71
CA LEU A 35 -13.94 -34.95 54.35
C LEU A 35 -14.14 -33.49 53.90
N VAL A 36 -14.62 -32.61 54.79
CA VAL A 36 -14.83 -31.17 54.53
C VAL A 36 -13.62 -30.48 53.87
N PRO A 37 -12.36 -30.62 54.33
CA PRO A 37 -11.22 -29.96 53.69
C PRO A 37 -10.96 -30.48 52.27
N ARG A 38 -11.33 -31.72 51.93
CA ARG A 38 -11.22 -32.21 50.55
C ARG A 38 -12.23 -31.54 49.63
N ILE A 39 -13.46 -31.33 50.10
CA ILE A 39 -14.50 -30.64 49.35
C ILE A 39 -14.10 -29.18 49.12
N GLN A 40 -13.63 -28.50 50.16
CA GLN A 40 -13.16 -27.11 50.06
C GLN A 40 -12.00 -26.96 49.07
N ARG A 41 -11.06 -27.91 49.03
CA ARG A 41 -9.96 -27.90 48.05
C ARG A 41 -10.48 -27.98 46.61
N VAL A 42 -11.41 -28.88 46.32
CA VAL A 42 -11.98 -29.02 44.98
C VAL A 42 -12.77 -27.76 44.57
N LEU A 43 -13.52 -27.17 45.51
CA LEU A 43 -14.22 -25.91 45.25
C LEU A 43 -13.26 -24.76 44.98
N ALA A 44 -12.18 -24.64 45.77
CA ALA A 44 -11.16 -23.62 45.57
C ALA A 44 -10.42 -23.79 44.24
N GLU A 45 -10.12 -25.03 43.84
CA GLU A 45 -9.49 -25.34 42.54
C GLU A 45 -10.42 -24.98 41.38
N ARG A 46 -11.72 -25.30 41.49
CA ARG A 46 -12.74 -24.92 40.50
C ARG A 46 -12.89 -23.41 40.40
N GLU A 47 -12.95 -22.72 41.53
CA GLU A 47 -13.08 -21.27 41.59
C GLU A 47 -11.84 -20.57 41.02
N ALA A 48 -10.64 -21.07 41.33
CA ALA A 48 -9.39 -20.58 40.76
C ALA A 48 -9.31 -20.83 39.24
N ALA A 49 -9.75 -21.99 38.77
CA ALA A 49 -9.82 -22.28 37.34
C ALA A 49 -10.79 -21.34 36.63
N THR A 50 -12.00 -21.12 37.14
CA THR A 50 -12.98 -20.22 36.53
C THR A 50 -12.51 -18.77 36.53
N LYS A 51 -12.10 -18.23 37.69
CA LYS A 51 -11.61 -16.84 37.79
C LYS A 51 -10.33 -16.61 36.97
N GLY A 52 -9.43 -17.59 36.95
CA GLY A 52 -8.22 -17.55 36.15
C GLY A 52 -8.51 -17.47 34.65
N THR A 53 -9.47 -18.28 34.17
CA THR A 53 -9.87 -18.25 32.75
C THR A 53 -10.59 -16.97 32.36
N GLU A 54 -11.37 -16.36 33.25
CA GLU A 54 -12.06 -15.10 32.98
C GLU A 54 -11.07 -13.95 32.86
N ALA A 55 -10.11 -13.84 33.79
CA ALA A 55 -9.06 -12.83 33.73
C ALA A 55 -8.18 -12.98 32.48
N GLN A 56 -7.83 -14.21 32.10
CA GLN A 56 -7.08 -14.49 30.86
C GLN A 56 -7.88 -14.15 29.60
N ALA A 57 -9.18 -14.47 29.58
CA ALA A 57 -10.06 -14.15 28.47
C ALA A 57 -10.20 -12.64 28.28
N GLU A 58 -10.31 -11.88 29.38
CA GLU A 58 -10.42 -10.42 29.31
C GLU A 58 -9.12 -9.77 28.87
N ALA A 59 -7.97 -10.23 29.38
CA ALA A 59 -6.66 -9.78 28.90
C ALA A 59 -6.50 -10.04 27.39
N LEU A 60 -6.88 -11.23 26.91
CA LEU A 60 -6.80 -11.57 25.49
C LEU A 60 -7.74 -10.72 24.63
N ARG A 61 -8.95 -10.43 25.13
CA ARG A 61 -9.89 -9.52 24.44
C ARG A 61 -9.33 -8.11 24.34
N GLU A 62 -8.71 -7.62 25.41
CA GLU A 62 -8.10 -6.30 25.43
C GLU A 62 -6.91 -6.21 24.47
N GLU A 63 -6.02 -7.20 24.49
CA GLU A 63 -4.93 -7.29 23.52
C GLU A 63 -5.45 -7.36 22.08
N ALA A 64 -6.51 -8.13 21.83
CA ALA A 64 -7.13 -8.19 20.50
C ALA A 64 -7.76 -6.85 20.10
N ARG A 65 -8.35 -6.10 21.04
CA ARG A 65 -8.89 -4.76 20.80
C ARG A 65 -7.77 -3.77 20.45
N ILE A 66 -6.67 -3.79 21.21
CA ILE A 66 -5.50 -2.96 20.96
C ILE A 66 -4.92 -3.27 19.58
N LYS A 67 -4.63 -4.54 19.27
CA LYS A 67 -4.08 -4.95 17.96
C LYS A 67 -4.99 -4.57 16.80
N ARG A 68 -6.32 -4.68 16.97
CA ARG A 68 -7.28 -4.22 15.95
C ARG A 68 -7.24 -2.71 15.76
N ALA A 69 -7.15 -1.94 16.85
CA ALA A 69 -7.04 -0.49 16.79
C ALA A 69 -5.72 -0.05 16.11
N GLU A 70 -4.60 -0.67 16.48
CA GLU A 70 -3.29 -0.46 15.85
C GLU A 70 -3.32 -0.81 14.36
N GLY A 71 -3.89 -1.96 14.00
CA GLY A 71 -4.04 -2.37 12.60
C GLY A 71 -4.93 -1.41 11.79
N ALA A 72 -6.03 -0.93 12.37
CA ALA A 72 -6.90 0.07 11.74
C ALA A 72 -6.18 1.41 11.54
N ALA A 73 -5.41 1.87 12.53
CA ALA A 73 -4.61 3.07 12.44
C ALA A 73 -3.51 2.95 11.37
N ALA A 74 -2.81 1.82 11.32
CA ALA A 74 -1.80 1.53 10.30
C ALA A 74 -2.41 1.53 8.89
N LEU A 75 -3.60 0.95 8.72
CA LEU A 75 -4.31 0.96 7.43
C LEU A 75 -4.73 2.38 7.01
N ALA A 76 -5.21 3.20 7.96
CA ALA A 76 -5.56 4.59 7.70
C ALA A 76 -4.31 5.39 7.28
N ALA A 77 -3.20 5.25 8.02
CA ALA A 77 -1.93 5.88 7.68
C ALA A 77 -1.42 5.45 6.29
N ALA A 78 -1.47 4.15 5.98
CA ALA A 78 -1.08 3.63 4.67
C ALA A 78 -1.94 4.19 3.53
N ARG A 79 -3.25 4.36 3.75
CA ARG A 79 -4.16 4.98 2.76
C ARG A 79 -3.85 6.46 2.54
N HIS A 80 -3.56 7.20 3.60
CA HIS A 80 -3.12 8.60 3.51
C HIS A 80 -1.79 8.71 2.76
N GLU A 81 -0.82 7.85 3.07
CA GLU A 81 0.47 7.84 2.38
C GLU A 81 0.31 7.50 0.90
N ALA A 82 -0.49 6.48 0.58
CA ALA A 82 -0.77 6.11 -0.80
C ALA A 82 -1.45 7.25 -1.58
N ALA A 83 -2.38 7.98 -0.95
CA ALA A 83 -2.98 9.18 -1.56
C ALA A 83 -1.93 10.27 -1.80
N ARG A 84 -1.06 10.52 -0.83
CA ARG A 84 0.05 11.48 -0.94
C ARG A 84 1.04 11.12 -2.05
N ILE A 85 1.38 9.84 -2.20
CA ILE A 85 2.27 9.36 -3.27
C ILE A 85 1.60 9.54 -4.63
N ARG A 86 0.31 9.17 -4.77
CA ARG A 86 -0.42 9.37 -6.03
C ARG A 86 -0.49 10.85 -6.42
N GLN A 87 -0.75 11.73 -5.46
CA GLN A 87 -0.81 13.16 -5.72
C GLN A 87 0.55 13.71 -6.17
N ARG A 88 1.63 13.36 -5.47
CA ARG A 88 3.01 13.73 -5.86
C ARG A 88 3.36 13.23 -7.25
N ALA A 89 3.10 11.96 -7.55
CA ALA A 89 3.36 11.38 -8.87
C ALA A 89 2.56 12.07 -9.99
N PHE A 90 1.33 12.50 -9.71
CA PHE A 90 0.53 13.27 -10.66
C PHE A 90 1.11 14.66 -10.90
N GLU A 91 1.44 15.40 -9.83
CA GLU A 91 2.07 16.72 -9.92
C GLU A 91 3.41 16.66 -10.66
N GLU A 92 4.31 15.77 -10.25
CA GLU A 92 5.61 15.55 -10.87
C GLU A 92 5.46 15.11 -12.34
N GLY A 93 4.54 14.19 -12.63
CA GLY A 93 4.28 13.73 -14.00
C GLY A 93 3.75 14.84 -14.90
N THR A 94 2.84 15.68 -14.40
CA THR A 94 2.33 16.83 -15.17
C THR A 94 3.41 17.88 -15.42
N ALA A 95 4.25 18.16 -14.43
CA ALA A 95 5.38 19.07 -14.56
C ALA A 95 6.39 18.56 -15.59
N LEU A 96 6.74 17.27 -15.53
CA LEU A 96 7.67 16.64 -16.47
C LEU A 96 7.14 16.67 -17.92
N ILE A 97 5.84 16.41 -18.12
CA ILE A 97 5.23 16.50 -19.45
C ILE A 97 5.24 17.95 -19.96
N ALA A 98 4.98 18.93 -19.10
CA ALA A 98 5.01 20.35 -19.47
C ALA A 98 6.43 20.79 -19.85
N GLU A 99 7.44 20.39 -19.08
CA GLU A 99 8.86 20.63 -19.35
C GLU A 99 9.29 19.97 -20.68
N ALA A 100 8.99 18.68 -20.85
CA ALA A 100 9.31 17.96 -22.09
C ALA A 100 8.66 18.60 -23.33
N ARG A 101 7.43 19.11 -23.21
CA ARG A 101 6.77 19.86 -24.30
C ARG A 101 7.45 21.19 -24.58
N ALA A 102 7.84 21.94 -23.55
CA ALA A 102 8.55 23.20 -23.72
C ALA A 102 9.91 22.97 -24.38
N ASP A 103 10.63 21.93 -23.99
CA ASP A 103 11.92 21.55 -24.54
C ASP A 103 11.80 21.13 -26.01
N ALA A 104 10.81 20.28 -26.32
CA ALA A 104 10.51 19.88 -27.68
C ALA A 104 10.16 21.09 -28.57
N HIS A 105 9.40 22.06 -28.05
CA HIS A 105 9.08 23.28 -28.80
C HIS A 105 10.33 24.12 -29.08
N ARG A 106 11.22 24.31 -28.09
CA ARG A 106 12.49 25.01 -28.29
C ARG A 106 13.36 24.31 -29.33
N ALA A 107 13.56 23.00 -29.19
CA ALA A 107 14.33 22.20 -30.14
C ALA A 107 13.76 22.27 -31.56
N TYR A 108 12.43 22.17 -31.69
CA TYR A 108 11.74 22.33 -32.97
C TYR A 108 11.98 23.71 -33.59
N THR A 109 11.85 24.79 -32.82
CA THR A 109 12.07 26.14 -33.35
C THR A 109 13.51 26.33 -33.81
N THR A 110 14.49 25.87 -33.03
CA THR A 110 15.91 25.91 -33.43
C THR A 110 16.12 25.14 -34.72
N LEU A 111 15.66 23.89 -34.79
CA LEU A 111 15.79 23.07 -35.99
C LEU A 111 15.16 23.73 -37.23
N LEU A 112 13.99 24.36 -37.07
CA LEU A 112 13.32 25.07 -38.16
C LEU A 112 14.14 26.27 -38.63
N THR A 113 14.67 27.08 -37.70
CA THR A 113 15.52 28.23 -38.04
C THR A 113 16.81 27.83 -38.74
N GLU A 114 17.49 26.78 -38.25
CA GLU A 114 18.67 26.23 -38.89
C GLU A 114 18.36 25.64 -40.26
N GLY A 115 17.23 24.93 -40.39
CA GLY A 115 16.77 24.37 -41.65
C GLY A 115 16.48 25.45 -42.69
N HIS A 116 15.81 26.54 -42.32
CA HIS A 116 15.59 27.68 -43.20
C HIS A 116 16.90 28.36 -43.63
N ALA A 117 17.84 28.52 -42.70
CA ALA A 117 19.15 29.10 -43.01
C ALA A 117 19.93 28.22 -44.01
N ARG A 118 19.93 26.89 -43.83
CA ARG A 118 20.55 25.95 -44.77
C ARG A 118 19.87 25.98 -46.14
N LEU A 119 18.55 25.91 -46.19
CA LEU A 119 17.79 25.99 -47.45
C LEU A 119 18.08 27.28 -48.22
N ALA A 120 18.21 28.42 -47.53
CA ALA A 120 18.57 29.68 -48.16
C ALA A 120 20.00 29.65 -48.75
N ALA A 121 20.96 29.06 -48.03
CA ALA A 121 22.33 28.90 -48.51
C ALA A 121 22.42 27.95 -49.71
N ASP A 122 21.71 26.81 -49.65
CA ASP A 122 21.64 25.83 -50.74
C ASP A 122 21.03 26.46 -51.99
N ARG A 123 19.97 27.26 -51.84
CA ARG A 123 19.35 28.00 -52.94
C ARG A 123 20.32 29.00 -53.57
N ALA A 124 21.04 29.79 -52.76
CA ALA A 124 22.02 30.75 -53.26
C ALA A 124 23.14 30.05 -54.06
N THR A 125 23.60 28.88 -53.58
CA THR A 125 24.60 28.06 -54.26
C THR A 125 24.08 27.53 -55.60
N ALA A 126 22.90 26.91 -55.60
CA ALA A 126 22.27 26.40 -56.83
C ALA A 126 22.00 27.51 -57.86
N GLU A 127 21.57 28.68 -57.43
CA GLU A 127 21.36 29.84 -58.31
C GLU A 127 22.68 30.36 -58.91
N ALA A 128 23.80 30.28 -58.17
CA ALA A 128 25.12 30.66 -58.69
C ALA A 128 25.61 29.65 -59.74
N GLU A 129 25.47 28.36 -59.49
CA GLU A 129 25.80 27.28 -60.44
C GLU A 129 24.99 27.38 -61.73
N LEU A 130 23.66 27.60 -61.63
CA LEU A 130 22.77 27.80 -62.78
C LEU A 130 23.19 28.99 -63.65
N ARG A 131 23.61 30.11 -63.03
CA ARG A 131 24.10 31.28 -63.79
C ARG A 131 25.41 30.97 -64.52
N ALA A 132 26.33 30.25 -63.89
CA ALA A 132 27.59 29.86 -64.52
C ALA A 132 27.34 28.95 -65.74
N HIS A 133 26.50 27.91 -65.59
CA HIS A 133 26.13 27.04 -66.71
C HIS A 133 25.37 27.76 -67.82
N ALA A 134 24.49 28.71 -67.49
CA ALA A 134 23.78 29.51 -68.49
C ALA A 134 24.74 30.41 -69.29
N ALA A 135 25.73 31.03 -68.64
CA ALA A 135 26.74 31.84 -69.31
C ALA A 135 27.63 30.99 -70.24
N GLU A 136 28.01 29.79 -69.80
CA GLU A 136 28.76 28.83 -70.62
C GLU A 136 27.97 28.40 -71.87
N LEU A 137 26.69 28.01 -71.69
CA LEU A 137 25.80 27.64 -72.80
C LEU A 137 25.59 28.80 -73.78
N ALA A 138 25.40 30.03 -73.28
CA ALA A 138 25.25 31.22 -74.12
C ALA A 138 26.52 31.51 -74.93
N SER A 139 27.71 31.40 -74.31
CA SER A 139 29.00 31.56 -74.99
C SER A 139 29.20 30.49 -76.07
N ASN A 140 28.88 29.23 -75.78
CA ASN A 140 28.96 28.14 -76.75
C ASN A 140 28.01 28.35 -77.95
N LEU A 141 26.79 28.83 -77.70
CA LEU A 141 25.83 29.18 -78.76
C LEU A 141 26.33 30.34 -79.63
N ALA A 142 26.84 31.41 -79.01
CA ALA A 142 27.38 32.56 -79.73
C ALA A 142 28.58 32.19 -80.62
N SER A 143 29.51 31.37 -80.10
CA SER A 143 30.64 30.85 -80.88
C SER A 143 30.19 30.02 -82.08
N ARG A 144 29.13 29.20 -81.95
CA ARG A 144 28.56 28.45 -83.08
C ARG A 144 27.96 29.38 -84.15
N ILE A 145 27.21 30.42 -83.75
CA ILE A 145 26.59 31.37 -84.69
C ILE A 145 27.66 32.17 -85.47
N ILE A 146 28.73 32.61 -84.81
CA ILE A 146 29.82 33.38 -85.45
C ILE A 146 30.71 32.48 -86.31
N GLY A 147 30.90 31.22 -85.90
CA GLY A 147 31.69 30.22 -86.62
C GLY A 147 30.99 29.60 -87.83
N GLU A 148 29.70 29.82 -88.01
CA GLU A 148 28.92 29.31 -89.15
C GLU A 148 28.85 30.41 -90.22
N PRO A 149 29.51 30.24 -91.40
CA PRO A 149 29.49 31.26 -92.44
C PRO A 149 28.06 31.41 -92.97
N ILE A 150 27.51 32.63 -92.86
CA ILE A 150 26.26 32.97 -93.52
C ILE A 150 26.51 32.98 -95.02
N GLU A 151 26.17 31.88 -95.70
CA GLU A 151 25.93 31.87 -97.13
C GLU A 151 24.69 32.73 -97.40
N ALA A 152 24.90 34.04 -97.50
CA ALA A 152 23.93 34.97 -98.04
C ALA A 152 23.77 34.66 -99.53
N LYS A 153 22.94 33.68 -99.87
CA LYS A 153 22.28 33.64 -101.18
C LYS A 153 21.33 34.82 -101.26
N VAL A 154 21.88 36.00 -101.57
CA VAL A 154 21.14 37.11 -102.15
C VAL A 154 20.71 36.63 -103.54
N HIS A 155 19.43 36.31 -103.68
CA HIS A 155 18.78 36.09 -104.96
C HIS A 155 18.49 37.47 -105.59
N PRO A 156 19.18 37.89 -106.67
CA PRO A 156 18.68 39.00 -107.46
C PRO A 156 17.40 38.54 -108.18
N ARG A 157 16.27 39.19 -107.86
CA ARG A 157 15.08 39.11 -108.72
C ARG A 157 15.25 40.06 -109.90
N PRO A 158 14.78 39.68 -111.11
CA PRO A 158 14.84 40.49 -112.31
C PRO A 158 14.00 41.77 -112.19
#